data_AF-A0A1T5PCW5-F1
#
_entry.id   AF-A0A1T5PCW5-F1
#
_cell.length_a   1.000
_cell.length_b   1.000
_cell.length_c   1.000
_cell.angle_alpha   90.00
_cell.angle_beta   90.00
_cell.angle_gamma   90.00
#
_symmetry.space_group_name_H-M   'P 1'
#
loop_
_entity.id
_entity.type
_entity.pdbx_description
1 polymer ?
#
loop_
_entity_poly.entity_id
_entity_poly.type
_entity_poly.pdbx_seq_one_letter_code
_entity_poly.pdbx_strand_id
1 'polypeptide(L)'
;MENCTLYTHEVEMEKVLTRMRAHFGEQAVKVNGPANRWEQLTITSGKKLLRKGHTLTINYRQRATPGYQLVRSDDPVTTNLIGMYGFVQQLPADNSALKELLLAKVATLNTEIVILASPSFNGDLRAAIMDLADELDGIFFCENNFIFNTEVQGFWDKTGALLLDVNGHSTATNLTVNINARYFDSQDAPSSAATERKQRNIQLLQEMQVKTTANLPVIRDENEVVLRTAAETAERVAVLAAVNTVAFGYLESPAVISYLQQHQLWDKTTPAERAFLEDPQEDAKTRETWKCEDIWVLLWALKKVPSLGEMDALCNLDMVPEEAFPFRGPASDPAAFLAGATELRSVTEILDANDLYYRANWACVDARIKGEKEPLHPGIVYERHYALNWLTNYRNQYWDDVTCDT
;
A
#
# COMPACT_ATOMS: atom_id res chain seq x y z
N MET A 1 -30.10 -25.13 -12.18
CA MET A 1 -28.68 -25.23 -11.79
C MET A 1 -28.20 -23.81 -11.77
N GLU A 2 -27.62 -23.39 -10.66
CA GLU A 2 -27.15 -22.02 -10.44
C GLU A 2 -25.63 -22.03 -10.32
N ASN A 3 -24.99 -20.90 -10.63
CA ASN A 3 -23.57 -20.70 -10.44
C ASN A 3 -23.30 -19.41 -9.66
N CYS A 4 -22.15 -19.39 -9.00
CA CYS A 4 -21.52 -18.16 -8.55
C CYS A 4 -20.01 -18.36 -8.52
N THR A 5 -19.27 -17.28 -8.71
CA THR A 5 -17.83 -17.30 -8.55
C THR A 5 -17.47 -16.48 -7.32
N LEU A 6 -16.74 -17.09 -6.39
CA LEU A 6 -16.17 -16.43 -5.22
C LEU A 6 -14.69 -16.17 -5.50
N TYR A 7 -14.28 -14.91 -5.40
CA TYR A 7 -12.88 -14.53 -5.49
C TYR A 7 -12.33 -14.17 -4.12
N THR A 8 -11.10 -14.58 -3.83
CA THR A 8 -10.43 -14.27 -2.56
C THR A 8 -8.93 -14.02 -2.77
N HIS A 9 -8.33 -13.27 -1.84
CA HIS A 9 -6.88 -13.10 -1.74
C HIS A 9 -6.19 -14.33 -1.11
N GLU A 10 -6.96 -15.23 -0.48
CA GLU A 10 -6.49 -16.47 0.15
C GLU A 10 -5.97 -17.47 -0.88
N VAL A 11 -4.93 -18.22 -0.52
CA VAL A 11 -4.31 -19.27 -1.35
C VAL A 11 -4.39 -20.66 -0.73
N GLU A 12 -4.66 -20.76 0.56
CA GLU A 12 -4.73 -22.03 1.29
C GLU A 12 -6.10 -22.70 1.12
N MET A 13 -6.26 -23.47 0.04
CA MET A 13 -7.54 -24.08 -0.32
C MET A 13 -7.96 -25.27 0.55
N GLU A 14 -7.11 -25.72 1.46
CA GLU A 14 -7.51 -26.65 2.54
C GLU A 14 -8.56 -26.04 3.48
N LYS A 15 -8.60 -24.71 3.60
CA LYS A 15 -9.65 -23.99 4.34
C LYS A 15 -11.04 -24.29 3.78
N VAL A 16 -11.18 -24.34 2.44
CA VAL A 16 -12.44 -24.67 1.77
C VAL A 16 -12.89 -26.08 2.14
N LEU A 17 -12.00 -27.08 2.03
CA LEU A 17 -12.32 -28.46 2.36
C LEU A 17 -12.70 -28.61 3.84
N THR A 18 -11.92 -27.98 4.73
CA THR A 18 -12.17 -27.98 6.18
C THR A 18 -13.54 -27.38 6.50
N ARG A 19 -13.86 -26.21 5.92
CA ARG A 19 -15.15 -25.54 6.12
C ARG A 19 -16.31 -26.37 5.60
N MET A 20 -16.20 -26.94 4.40
CA MET A 20 -17.26 -27.78 3.84
C MET A 20 -17.48 -29.06 4.66
N ARG A 21 -16.42 -29.67 5.20
CA ARG A 21 -16.54 -30.84 6.09
C ARG A 21 -17.12 -30.47 7.45
N ALA A 22 -16.76 -29.32 8.00
CA ALA A 22 -17.33 -28.82 9.25
C ALA A 22 -18.84 -28.57 9.10
N HIS A 23 -19.27 -28.03 7.96
CA HIS A 23 -20.66 -27.71 7.70
C HIS A 23 -21.52 -28.96 7.38
N PHE A 24 -21.07 -29.81 6.46
CA PHE A 24 -21.87 -30.92 5.93
C PHE A 24 -21.51 -32.31 6.51
N GLY A 25 -20.41 -32.41 7.24
CA GLY A 25 -19.82 -33.68 7.69
C GLY A 25 -18.92 -34.32 6.64
N GLU A 26 -17.89 -35.05 7.09
CA GLU A 26 -16.86 -35.62 6.22
C GLU A 26 -17.42 -36.54 5.13
N GLN A 27 -18.42 -37.35 5.46
CA GLN A 27 -19.00 -38.33 4.54
C GLN A 27 -19.83 -37.68 3.43
N ALA A 28 -20.29 -36.44 3.62
CA ALA A 28 -21.05 -35.71 2.61
C ALA A 28 -20.16 -35.05 1.56
N VAL A 29 -18.86 -34.86 1.84
CA VAL A 29 -17.90 -34.15 0.99
C VAL A 29 -17.02 -35.15 0.25
N LYS A 30 -17.31 -35.36 -1.03
CA LYS A 30 -16.44 -36.14 -1.91
C LYS A 30 -15.35 -35.23 -2.47
N VAL A 31 -14.10 -35.65 -2.28
CA VAL A 31 -12.91 -34.97 -2.80
C VAL A 31 -12.45 -35.69 -4.08
N ASN A 32 -12.15 -34.92 -5.13
CA ASN A 32 -11.49 -35.40 -6.33
C ASN A 32 -10.19 -34.61 -6.55
N GLY A 33 -9.13 -35.29 -6.96
CA GLY A 33 -7.77 -34.74 -7.09
C GLY A 33 -6.70 -35.61 -6.42
N PRO A 34 -5.41 -35.24 -6.54
CA PRO A 34 -4.30 -35.93 -5.89
C PRO A 34 -4.34 -35.84 -4.35
N ALA A 35 -3.59 -36.71 -3.68
CA ALA A 35 -3.63 -36.86 -2.21
C ALA A 35 -3.29 -35.57 -1.42
N ASN A 36 -2.52 -34.66 -2.02
CA ASN A 36 -2.02 -33.44 -1.38
C ASN A 36 -2.69 -32.16 -1.88
N ARG A 37 -3.69 -32.27 -2.77
CA ARG A 37 -4.41 -31.12 -3.33
C ARG A 37 -5.72 -31.59 -3.95
N TRP A 38 -6.84 -31.02 -3.51
CA TRP A 38 -8.11 -31.25 -4.20
C TRP A 38 -8.22 -30.39 -5.47
N GLU A 39 -8.93 -30.88 -6.47
CA GLU A 39 -9.25 -30.15 -7.71
C GLU A 39 -10.75 -29.83 -7.77
N GLN A 40 -11.56 -30.76 -7.25
CA GLN A 40 -13.00 -30.60 -7.16
C GLN A 40 -13.55 -31.18 -5.86
N LEU A 41 -14.42 -30.43 -5.19
CA LEU A 41 -15.28 -30.94 -4.13
C LEU A 41 -16.69 -31.16 -4.68
N THR A 42 -17.32 -32.27 -4.28
CA THR A 42 -18.73 -32.54 -4.56
C THR A 42 -19.43 -32.88 -3.26
N ILE A 43 -20.37 -32.03 -2.86
CA ILE A 43 -21.14 -32.16 -1.64
C ILE A 43 -22.56 -32.60 -1.99
N THR A 44 -23.09 -33.59 -1.29
CA THR A 44 -24.50 -34.00 -1.41
C THR A 44 -25.23 -33.80 -0.10
N SER A 45 -26.20 -32.88 -0.06
CA SER A 45 -27.01 -32.57 1.12
C SER A 45 -28.47 -33.02 0.94
N GLY A 46 -29.12 -33.44 2.05
CA GLY A 46 -30.57 -33.70 2.09
C GLY A 46 -31.06 -34.93 1.34
N LYS A 47 -30.21 -35.90 1.00
CA LYS A 47 -30.62 -37.14 0.32
C LYS A 47 -31.47 -38.01 1.26
N LYS A 48 -32.76 -38.17 0.95
CA LYS A 48 -33.69 -39.12 1.60
C LYS A 48 -34.12 -40.18 0.58
N LEU A 49 -34.61 -41.34 1.06
CA LEU A 49 -34.91 -42.55 0.26
C LEU A 49 -35.75 -42.32 -1.02
N LEU A 50 -36.47 -41.18 -1.13
CA LEU A 50 -37.36 -40.84 -2.24
C LEU A 50 -37.17 -39.41 -2.83
N ARG A 51 -36.18 -38.62 -2.38
CA ARG A 51 -35.96 -37.24 -2.87
C ARG A 51 -34.53 -37.08 -3.40
N LYS A 52 -34.38 -36.57 -4.63
CA LYS A 52 -33.07 -36.14 -5.15
C LYS A 52 -32.50 -35.08 -4.19
N GLY A 53 -31.30 -35.33 -3.67
CA GLY A 53 -30.59 -34.40 -2.80
C GLY A 53 -30.13 -33.15 -3.55
N HIS A 54 -29.71 -32.15 -2.81
CA HIS A 54 -29.05 -30.97 -3.36
C HIS A 54 -27.55 -31.28 -3.55
N THR A 55 -26.99 -30.86 -4.67
CA THR A 55 -25.56 -31.04 -4.95
C THR A 55 -24.87 -29.69 -5.05
N LEU A 56 -23.72 -29.56 -4.40
CA LEU A 56 -22.80 -28.45 -4.54
C LEU A 56 -21.49 -28.96 -5.13
N THR A 57 -21.03 -28.35 -6.21
CA THR A 57 -19.73 -28.64 -6.81
C THR A 57 -18.85 -27.41 -6.69
N ILE A 58 -17.65 -27.57 -6.17
CA ILE A 58 -16.68 -26.49 -5.97
C ILE A 58 -15.41 -26.85 -6.73
N ASN A 59 -14.92 -25.94 -7.57
CA ASN A 59 -13.62 -26.01 -8.21
C ASN A 59 -12.88 -24.71 -7.94
N TYR A 60 -11.55 -24.70 -8.09
CA TYR A 60 -10.80 -23.45 -7.98
C TYR A 60 -9.64 -23.37 -8.96
N ARG A 61 -9.21 -22.14 -9.23
CA ARG A 61 -7.98 -21.80 -9.94
C ARG A 61 -7.25 -20.73 -9.14
N GLN A 62 -5.93 -20.71 -9.22
CA GLN A 62 -5.10 -19.72 -8.53
C GLN A 62 -4.14 -19.07 -9.50
N ARG A 63 -3.73 -17.84 -9.19
CA ARG A 63 -2.58 -17.23 -9.86
C ARG A 63 -1.36 -18.13 -9.70
N ALA A 64 -0.56 -18.24 -10.75
CA ALA A 64 0.71 -18.97 -10.70
C ALA A 64 1.65 -18.36 -9.66
N THR A 65 1.69 -17.02 -9.62
CA THR A 65 2.41 -16.24 -8.61
C THR A 65 1.41 -15.35 -7.88
N PRO A 66 0.98 -15.73 -6.66
CA PRO A 66 0.12 -14.89 -5.85
C PRO A 66 0.77 -13.54 -5.52
N GLY A 67 -0.04 -12.49 -5.41
CA GLY A 67 0.42 -11.14 -5.15
C GLY A 67 -0.73 -10.17 -4.86
N TYR A 68 -0.42 -8.87 -4.88
CA TYR A 68 -1.39 -7.80 -4.61
C TYR A 68 -1.56 -6.82 -5.77
N GLN A 69 -0.81 -7.01 -6.85
CA GLN A 69 -0.87 -6.21 -8.07
C GLN A 69 -1.24 -7.09 -9.27
N LEU A 70 -1.86 -6.49 -10.27
CA LEU A 70 -2.13 -7.14 -11.56
C LEU A 70 -1.00 -6.85 -12.53
N VAL A 71 0.02 -7.70 -12.53
CA VAL A 71 1.10 -7.68 -13.52
C VAL A 71 0.70 -8.55 -14.70
N ARG A 72 0.99 -8.12 -15.94
CA ARG A 72 0.70 -8.94 -17.13
C ARG A 72 1.38 -10.30 -17.01
N SER A 73 0.60 -11.35 -17.20
CA SER A 73 1.00 -12.75 -17.09
C SER A 73 0.11 -13.58 -18.00
N ASP A 74 0.64 -14.68 -18.53
CA ASP A 74 -0.13 -15.63 -19.35
C ASP A 74 -0.93 -16.62 -18.48
N ASP A 75 -0.87 -16.49 -17.14
CA ASP A 75 -1.65 -17.35 -16.26
C ASP A 75 -3.16 -17.04 -16.36
N PRO A 76 -4.03 -18.07 -16.43
CA PRO A 76 -5.45 -17.86 -16.69
C PRO A 76 -6.18 -17.02 -15.64
N VAL A 77 -5.73 -17.05 -14.39
CA VAL A 77 -6.40 -16.34 -13.29
C VAL A 77 -6.04 -14.86 -13.32
N THR A 78 -4.77 -14.51 -13.48
CA THR A 78 -4.35 -13.12 -13.64
C THR A 78 -4.94 -12.51 -14.91
N THR A 79 -4.99 -13.26 -16.02
CA THR A 79 -5.67 -12.80 -17.25
C THR A 79 -7.14 -12.49 -16.98
N ASN A 80 -7.85 -13.37 -16.26
CA ASN A 80 -9.25 -13.13 -15.89
C ASN A 80 -9.41 -11.91 -14.98
N LEU A 81 -8.55 -11.75 -13.97
CA LEU A 81 -8.61 -10.61 -13.04
C LEU A 81 -8.27 -9.28 -13.71
N ILE A 82 -7.35 -9.25 -14.68
CA ILE A 82 -7.10 -8.07 -15.52
C ILE A 82 -8.35 -7.72 -16.33
N GLY A 83 -9.01 -8.72 -16.91
CA GLY A 83 -10.29 -8.54 -17.61
C GLY A 83 -11.38 -8.01 -16.69
N MET A 84 -11.50 -8.57 -15.48
CA MET A 84 -12.44 -8.12 -14.45
C MET A 84 -12.16 -6.70 -14.00
N TYR A 85 -10.89 -6.33 -13.78
CA TYR A 85 -10.50 -4.98 -13.43
C TYR A 85 -10.93 -3.99 -14.52
N GLY A 86 -10.64 -4.30 -15.79
CA GLY A 86 -11.06 -3.48 -16.93
C GLY A 86 -12.59 -3.39 -17.07
N PHE A 87 -13.30 -4.48 -16.80
CA PHE A 87 -14.76 -4.51 -16.78
C PHE A 87 -15.33 -3.58 -15.70
N VAL A 88 -14.89 -3.72 -14.44
CA VAL A 88 -15.31 -2.87 -13.32
C VAL A 88 -14.99 -1.40 -13.61
N GLN A 89 -13.81 -1.12 -14.19
CA GLN A 89 -13.40 0.24 -14.52
C GLN A 89 -14.35 0.92 -15.51
N GLN A 90 -14.99 0.17 -16.40
CA GLN A 90 -15.93 0.71 -17.40
C GLN A 90 -17.37 0.85 -16.91
N LEU A 91 -17.73 0.22 -15.79
CA LEU A 91 -19.10 0.30 -15.26
C LEU A 91 -19.42 1.72 -14.76
N PRO A 92 -20.68 2.18 -14.91
CA PRO A 92 -21.17 3.32 -14.13
C PRO A 92 -21.09 3.00 -12.64
N ALA A 93 -21.04 4.02 -11.78
CA ALA A 93 -21.09 3.82 -10.33
C ALA A 93 -21.66 5.06 -9.63
N ASP A 94 -22.79 4.87 -8.95
CA ASP A 94 -23.40 5.89 -8.09
C ASP A 94 -22.46 6.26 -6.93
N ASN A 95 -21.66 5.28 -6.47
CA ASN A 95 -20.62 5.46 -5.45
C ASN A 95 -19.23 5.21 -6.05
N SER A 96 -18.60 6.26 -6.57
CA SER A 96 -17.28 6.16 -7.19
C SER A 96 -16.18 5.74 -6.19
N ALA A 97 -16.27 6.14 -4.93
CA ALA A 97 -15.29 5.74 -3.92
C ALA A 97 -15.32 4.22 -3.64
N LEU A 98 -16.52 3.64 -3.59
CA LEU A 98 -16.67 2.19 -3.44
C LEU A 98 -16.18 1.43 -4.69
N LYS A 99 -16.38 1.99 -5.88
CA LYS A 99 -15.82 1.43 -7.13
C LYS A 99 -14.29 1.39 -7.09
N GLU A 100 -13.63 2.44 -6.60
CA GLU A 100 -12.17 2.46 -6.44
C GLU A 100 -11.70 1.40 -5.43
N LEU A 101 -12.42 1.22 -4.31
CA LEU A 101 -12.14 0.15 -3.36
C LEU A 101 -12.34 -1.24 -3.96
N LEU A 102 -13.35 -1.43 -4.82
CA LEU A 102 -13.57 -2.68 -5.53
C LEU A 102 -12.44 -2.97 -6.53
N LEU A 103 -11.97 -1.95 -7.27
CA LEU A 103 -10.79 -2.08 -8.16
C LEU A 103 -9.55 -2.48 -7.37
N ALA A 104 -9.31 -1.83 -6.24
CA ALA A 104 -8.22 -2.19 -5.33
C ALA A 104 -8.38 -3.62 -4.82
N LYS A 105 -9.57 -4.04 -4.38
CA LYS A 105 -9.85 -5.43 -3.97
C LYS A 105 -9.54 -6.40 -5.10
N VAL A 106 -9.99 -6.14 -6.33
CA VAL A 106 -9.75 -7.00 -7.50
C VAL A 106 -8.26 -7.22 -7.74
N ALA A 107 -7.43 -6.18 -7.58
CA ALA A 107 -5.99 -6.30 -7.74
C ALA A 107 -5.33 -7.29 -6.77
N THR A 108 -5.92 -7.47 -5.58
CA THR A 108 -5.41 -8.34 -4.50
C THR A 108 -5.86 -9.79 -4.57
N LEU A 109 -6.82 -10.14 -5.43
CA LEU A 109 -7.42 -11.48 -5.48
C LEU A 109 -6.42 -12.48 -6.08
N ASN A 110 -6.26 -13.64 -5.44
CA ASN A 110 -5.31 -14.68 -5.87
C ASN A 110 -5.99 -15.97 -6.29
N THR A 111 -7.20 -16.22 -5.79
CA THR A 111 -7.92 -17.46 -6.03
C THR A 111 -9.33 -17.16 -6.52
N GLU A 112 -9.70 -17.88 -7.57
CA GLU A 112 -11.06 -17.93 -8.12
C GLU A 112 -11.67 -19.28 -7.75
N ILE A 113 -12.83 -19.26 -7.10
CA ILE A 113 -13.57 -20.45 -6.68
C ILE A 113 -14.90 -20.47 -7.42
N VAL A 114 -15.08 -21.44 -8.32
CA VAL A 114 -16.31 -21.63 -9.09
C VAL A 114 -17.20 -22.61 -8.35
N ILE A 115 -18.41 -22.14 -8.00
CA ILE A 115 -19.38 -22.89 -7.21
C ILE A 115 -20.63 -23.13 -8.05
N LEU A 116 -21.07 -24.39 -8.15
CA LEU A 116 -22.26 -24.80 -8.89
C LEU A 116 -23.23 -25.50 -7.94
N ALA A 117 -24.49 -25.08 -7.92
CA ALA A 117 -25.55 -25.75 -7.16
C ALA A 117 -26.64 -26.33 -8.06
N SER A 118 -27.10 -27.52 -7.68
CA SER A 118 -28.21 -28.21 -8.32
C SER A 118 -29.26 -28.65 -7.29
N PRO A 119 -30.54 -28.26 -7.45
CA PRO A 119 -31.06 -27.37 -8.50
C PRO A 119 -30.68 -25.88 -8.32
N SER A 120 -30.47 -25.41 -7.08
CA SER A 120 -30.26 -24.00 -6.70
C SER A 120 -29.52 -23.86 -5.36
N PHE A 121 -29.03 -22.66 -5.04
CA PHE A 121 -28.35 -22.32 -3.77
C PHE A 121 -29.34 -22.06 -2.62
N ASN A 122 -30.27 -22.97 -2.34
CA ASN A 122 -31.26 -22.74 -1.28
C ASN A 122 -30.86 -23.33 0.08
N GLY A 123 -31.49 -22.80 1.14
CA GLY A 123 -31.36 -23.30 2.51
C GLY A 123 -29.91 -23.43 2.96
N ASP A 124 -29.54 -24.65 3.32
CA ASP A 124 -28.23 -25.01 3.90
C ASP A 124 -27.04 -24.72 2.96
N LEU A 125 -27.24 -24.84 1.63
CA LEU A 125 -26.19 -24.53 0.67
C LEU A 125 -25.85 -23.04 0.65
N ARG A 126 -26.86 -22.17 0.78
CA ARG A 126 -26.66 -20.71 0.85
C ARG A 126 -25.83 -20.36 2.06
N ALA A 127 -26.20 -20.91 3.22
CA ALA A 127 -25.52 -20.66 4.48
C ALA A 127 -24.04 -21.06 4.38
N ALA A 128 -23.75 -22.27 3.90
CA ALA A 128 -22.38 -22.76 3.75
C ALA A 128 -21.50 -21.87 2.85
N ILE A 129 -22.07 -21.31 1.77
CA ILE A 129 -21.33 -20.46 0.82
C ILE A 129 -21.09 -19.06 1.38
N MET A 130 -22.08 -18.48 2.06
CA MET A 130 -21.90 -17.18 2.72
C MET A 130 -20.85 -17.27 3.84
N ASP A 131 -20.92 -18.33 4.63
CA ASP A 131 -19.94 -18.67 5.65
C ASP A 131 -18.52 -18.87 5.09
N LEU A 132 -18.42 -19.54 3.94
CA LEU A 132 -17.15 -19.71 3.22
C LEU A 132 -16.61 -18.36 2.74
N ALA A 133 -17.46 -17.49 2.22
CA ALA A 133 -17.04 -16.15 1.78
C ALA A 133 -16.57 -15.28 2.95
N ASP A 134 -17.17 -15.41 4.13
CA ASP A 134 -16.71 -14.72 5.33
C ASP A 134 -15.32 -15.20 5.77
N GLU A 135 -15.14 -16.52 5.86
CA GLU A 135 -13.86 -17.14 6.25
C GLU A 135 -12.72 -16.81 5.28
N LEU A 136 -13.02 -16.70 3.98
CA LEU A 136 -12.05 -16.38 2.95
C LEU A 136 -11.93 -14.87 2.67
N ASP A 137 -12.72 -14.02 3.34
CA ASP A 137 -12.81 -12.60 3.03
C ASP A 137 -13.00 -12.32 1.53
N GLY A 138 -13.90 -13.08 0.93
CA GLY A 138 -14.11 -13.12 -0.51
C GLY A 138 -15.18 -12.15 -1.00
N ILE A 139 -15.19 -11.94 -2.32
CA ILE A 139 -16.25 -11.23 -3.03
C ILE A 139 -16.87 -12.15 -4.07
N PHE A 140 -18.19 -12.07 -4.22
CA PHE A 140 -18.93 -12.81 -5.23
C PHE A 140 -18.99 -12.03 -6.53
N PHE A 141 -18.94 -12.74 -7.63
CA PHE A 141 -19.35 -12.27 -8.95
C PHE A 141 -20.34 -13.27 -9.53
N CYS A 142 -21.57 -12.81 -9.79
CA CYS A 142 -22.64 -13.68 -10.27
C CYS A 142 -23.82 -12.89 -10.83
N GLU A 143 -24.76 -13.62 -11.41
CA GLU A 143 -26.07 -13.13 -11.84
C GLU A 143 -27.11 -14.24 -11.59
N ASN A 144 -28.38 -13.88 -11.46
CA ASN A 144 -29.51 -14.82 -11.48
C ASN A 144 -29.33 -16.08 -10.61
N ASN A 145 -29.07 -15.88 -9.31
CA ASN A 145 -28.97 -16.98 -8.36
C ASN A 145 -29.74 -16.72 -7.06
N PHE A 146 -30.00 -17.79 -6.32
CA PHE A 146 -30.77 -17.74 -5.08
C PHE A 146 -30.03 -17.05 -3.92
N ILE A 147 -28.71 -16.86 -4.01
CA ILE A 147 -27.92 -16.28 -2.90
C ILE A 147 -28.31 -14.81 -2.68
N PHE A 148 -28.33 -14.03 -3.77
CA PHE A 148 -28.59 -12.59 -3.75
C PHE A 148 -29.93 -12.18 -4.38
N ASN A 149 -30.63 -13.11 -5.04
CA ASN A 149 -31.95 -12.89 -5.64
C ASN A 149 -31.97 -11.64 -6.57
N THR A 150 -31.02 -11.60 -7.50
CA THR A 150 -30.78 -10.51 -8.44
C THR A 150 -31.01 -10.96 -9.88
N GLU A 151 -31.57 -10.10 -10.71
CA GLU A 151 -31.73 -10.33 -12.16
C GLU A 151 -30.52 -9.84 -12.97
N VAL A 152 -29.69 -8.98 -12.38
CA VAL A 152 -28.52 -8.38 -13.03
C VAL A 152 -27.23 -8.91 -12.43
N GLN A 153 -26.19 -8.90 -13.25
CA GLN A 153 -24.84 -9.25 -12.82
C GLN A 153 -24.27 -8.17 -11.89
N GLY A 154 -23.51 -8.59 -10.90
CA GLY A 154 -22.85 -7.68 -9.98
C GLY A 154 -21.81 -8.33 -9.09
N PHE A 155 -21.31 -7.52 -8.16
CA PHE A 155 -20.36 -7.89 -7.14
C PHE A 155 -20.98 -7.76 -5.75
N TRP A 156 -20.85 -8.79 -4.91
CA TRP A 156 -21.31 -8.76 -3.52
C TRP A 156 -20.16 -9.08 -2.57
N ASP A 157 -20.16 -8.46 -1.39
CA ASP A 157 -19.20 -8.82 -0.35
C ASP A 157 -19.64 -10.08 0.43
N LYS A 158 -18.78 -10.50 1.36
CA LYS A 158 -19.00 -11.62 2.26
C LYS A 158 -20.21 -11.47 3.20
N THR A 159 -20.70 -10.24 3.40
CA THR A 159 -21.92 -9.97 4.19
C THR A 159 -23.18 -10.05 3.33
N GLY A 160 -23.02 -10.05 2.00
CA GLY A 160 -24.09 -10.03 1.01
C GLY A 160 -24.54 -8.63 0.62
N ALA A 161 -23.79 -7.58 0.99
CA ALA A 161 -24.02 -6.24 0.50
C ALA A 161 -23.55 -6.10 -0.95
N LEU A 162 -24.32 -5.36 -1.77
CA LEU A 162 -24.00 -5.10 -3.16
C LEU A 162 -22.87 -4.08 -3.24
N LEU A 163 -21.73 -4.48 -3.79
CA LEU A 163 -20.58 -3.61 -4.03
C LEU A 163 -20.77 -2.79 -5.29
N LEU A 164 -21.16 -3.43 -6.40
CA LEU A 164 -21.42 -2.77 -7.67
C LEU A 164 -22.18 -3.71 -8.62
N ASP A 165 -23.30 -3.27 -9.19
CA ASP A 165 -23.95 -3.96 -10.31
C ASP A 165 -23.61 -3.32 -11.67
N VAL A 166 -23.99 -3.98 -12.76
CA VAL A 166 -23.76 -3.48 -14.12
C VAL A 166 -24.48 -2.16 -14.46
N ASN A 167 -25.47 -1.77 -13.66
CA ASN A 167 -26.20 -0.50 -13.82
C ASN A 167 -25.61 0.63 -12.96
N GLY A 168 -24.63 0.30 -12.10
CA GLY A 168 -23.90 1.24 -11.25
C GLY A 168 -24.44 1.39 -9.84
N HIS A 169 -25.42 0.58 -9.44
CA HIS A 169 -25.97 0.63 -8.09
C HIS A 169 -25.07 -0.09 -7.08
N SER A 170 -25.17 0.34 -5.82
CA SER A 170 -24.49 -0.29 -4.68
C SER A 170 -25.36 -0.15 -3.42
N THR A 171 -25.23 -1.10 -2.50
CA THR A 171 -25.84 -1.02 -1.15
C THR A 171 -24.81 -1.02 -0.03
N ALA A 172 -23.59 -1.50 -0.30
CA ALA A 172 -22.46 -1.33 0.60
C ALA A 172 -22.04 0.14 0.67
N THR A 173 -21.55 0.57 1.82
CA THR A 173 -20.99 1.93 2.01
C THR A 173 -19.46 1.92 2.07
N ASN A 174 -18.85 0.75 2.26
CA ASN A 174 -17.40 0.58 2.37
C ASN A 174 -17.01 -0.84 1.95
N LEU A 175 -15.74 -1.04 1.61
CA LEU A 175 -15.13 -2.34 1.35
C LEU A 175 -13.72 -2.36 1.93
N THR A 176 -13.44 -3.35 2.79
CA THR A 176 -12.08 -3.54 3.33
C THR A 176 -11.22 -4.33 2.34
N VAL A 177 -10.06 -3.78 2.00
CA VAL A 177 -9.06 -4.43 1.14
C VAL A 177 -7.95 -5.01 2.00
N ASN A 178 -7.94 -6.33 2.16
CA ASN A 178 -6.92 -7.04 2.91
C ASN A 178 -5.86 -7.61 1.96
N ILE A 179 -4.59 -7.44 2.31
CA ILE A 179 -3.43 -8.00 1.61
C ILE A 179 -2.65 -8.87 2.59
N ASN A 180 -2.23 -10.06 2.16
CA ASN A 180 -1.35 -10.86 2.98
C ASN A 180 0.05 -10.24 3.00
N ALA A 181 0.59 -9.99 4.20
CA ALA A 181 1.91 -9.38 4.39
C ALA A 181 3.04 -10.13 3.64
N ARG A 182 2.90 -11.45 3.39
CA ARG A 182 3.87 -12.24 2.62
C ARG A 182 4.05 -11.81 1.16
N TYR A 183 3.11 -11.04 0.62
CA TYR A 183 3.19 -10.44 -0.71
C TYR A 183 3.73 -9.01 -0.66
N PHE A 184 3.88 -8.47 0.54
CA PHE A 184 4.34 -7.13 0.83
C PHE A 184 5.86 -7.14 1.10
N ASP A 185 6.34 -8.19 1.80
CA ASP A 185 7.75 -8.49 2.00
C ASP A 185 8.28 -9.36 0.85
N SER A 186 9.46 -9.02 0.31
CA SER A 186 10.12 -9.85 -0.72
C SER A 186 10.33 -11.27 -0.18
N GLN A 187 9.93 -12.29 -0.95
CA GLN A 187 10.14 -13.70 -0.59
C GLN A 187 11.58 -14.16 -0.85
N ASP A 188 12.39 -13.33 -1.51
CA ASP A 188 13.78 -13.63 -1.77
C ASP A 188 14.62 -13.41 -0.51
N ALA A 189 15.58 -14.31 -0.30
CA ALA A 189 16.54 -14.13 0.78
C ALA A 189 17.29 -12.80 0.59
N PRO A 190 17.47 -11.98 1.64
CA PRO A 190 18.24 -10.74 1.58
C PRO A 190 19.58 -10.95 0.90
N SER A 191 20.01 -10.03 0.03
CA SER A 191 21.37 -10.10 -0.48
C SER A 191 22.40 -9.96 0.65
N SER A 192 23.64 -10.37 0.37
CA SER A 192 24.75 -10.12 1.29
C SER A 192 24.94 -8.62 1.54
N ALA A 193 24.77 -7.77 0.51
CA ALA A 193 24.92 -6.32 0.64
C ALA A 193 23.87 -5.71 1.57
N ALA A 194 22.59 -6.08 1.44
CA ALA A 194 21.52 -5.65 2.35
C ALA A 194 21.76 -6.11 3.79
N THR A 195 22.22 -7.36 3.95
CA THR A 195 22.53 -7.93 5.28
C THR A 195 23.72 -7.23 5.93
N GLU A 196 24.77 -6.95 5.18
CA GLU A 196 25.96 -6.23 5.64
C GLU A 196 25.62 -4.77 5.99
N ARG A 197 24.81 -4.08 5.19
CA ARG A 197 24.29 -2.73 5.49
C ARG A 197 23.56 -2.71 6.82
N LYS A 198 22.60 -3.63 7.00
CA LYS A 198 21.89 -3.83 8.26
C LYS A 198 22.86 -4.00 9.44
N GLN A 199 23.87 -4.85 9.29
CA GLN A 199 24.83 -5.11 10.37
C GLN A 199 25.67 -3.87 10.70
N ARG A 200 26.15 -3.12 9.70
CA ARG A 200 26.90 -1.87 9.90
C ARG A 200 26.07 -0.83 10.65
N ASN A 201 24.80 -0.66 10.25
CA ASN A 201 23.92 0.32 10.89
C ASN A 201 23.48 -0.07 12.30
N ILE A 202 23.26 -1.37 12.56
CA ILE A 202 23.04 -1.85 13.93
C ILE A 202 24.26 -1.52 14.80
N GLN A 203 25.48 -1.74 14.30
CA GLN A 203 26.70 -1.40 15.04
C GLN A 203 26.82 0.11 15.28
N LEU A 204 26.57 0.95 14.28
CA LEU A 204 26.61 2.40 14.43
C LEU A 204 25.60 2.89 15.50
N LEU A 205 24.37 2.37 15.50
CA LEU A 205 23.38 2.69 16.52
C LEU A 205 23.82 2.25 17.92
N GLN A 206 24.48 1.09 18.04
CA GLN A 206 25.04 0.63 19.32
C GLN A 206 26.13 1.56 19.83
N GLU A 207 27.01 2.06 18.95
CA GLU A 207 28.04 3.06 19.28
C GLU A 207 27.41 4.38 19.77
N MET A 208 26.26 4.76 19.20
CA MET A 208 25.42 5.87 19.67
C MET A 208 24.61 5.57 20.95
N GLN A 209 24.77 4.39 21.56
CA GLN A 209 23.98 3.91 22.71
C GLN A 209 22.47 3.76 22.43
N VAL A 210 22.08 3.64 21.15
CA VAL A 210 20.71 3.42 20.71
C VAL A 210 20.48 1.92 20.51
N LYS A 211 19.56 1.34 21.30
CA LYS A 211 19.19 -0.08 21.16
C LYS A 211 18.10 -0.22 20.09
N THR A 212 18.39 -1.02 19.06
CA THR A 212 17.40 -1.44 18.05
C THR A 212 17.31 -2.97 18.00
N THR A 213 16.22 -3.52 17.49
CA THR A 213 16.03 -4.98 17.39
C THR A 213 16.73 -5.53 16.14
N ALA A 214 17.43 -6.65 16.29
CA ALA A 214 18.00 -7.38 15.17
C ALA A 214 16.93 -8.01 14.25
N ASN A 215 15.68 -8.07 14.71
CA ASN A 215 14.58 -8.71 13.99
C ASN A 215 13.94 -7.82 12.91
N LEU A 216 14.25 -6.52 12.86
CA LEU A 216 13.77 -5.68 11.77
C LEU A 216 14.25 -6.26 10.43
N PRO A 217 13.37 -6.40 9.42
CA PRO A 217 13.75 -6.80 8.08
C PRO A 217 14.89 -5.93 7.51
N VAL A 218 15.53 -6.45 6.46
CA VAL A 218 16.38 -5.60 5.63
C VAL A 218 15.48 -4.72 4.75
N ILE A 219 15.96 -3.52 4.42
CA ILE A 219 15.37 -2.75 3.32
C ILE A 219 15.82 -3.32 1.97
N ARG A 220 15.11 -2.97 0.89
CA ARG A 220 15.36 -3.43 -0.49
C ARG A 220 16.80 -3.22 -0.93
N ASP A 221 17.23 -4.08 -1.86
CA ASP A 221 18.58 -4.05 -2.42
C ASP A 221 18.77 -2.95 -3.46
N GLU A 222 20.04 -2.58 -3.70
CA GLU A 222 20.42 -1.56 -4.69
C GLU A 222 19.89 -1.88 -6.10
N ASN A 223 19.78 -3.16 -6.45
CA ASN A 223 19.28 -3.62 -7.75
C ASN A 223 17.75 -3.53 -7.89
N GLU A 224 17.03 -3.37 -6.78
CA GLU A 224 15.56 -3.30 -6.74
C GLU A 224 15.04 -1.88 -6.54
N VAL A 225 15.91 -0.97 -6.07
CA VAL A 225 15.54 0.41 -5.76
C VAL A 225 15.78 1.30 -6.97
N VAL A 226 14.71 1.97 -7.40
CA VAL A 226 14.78 3.06 -8.38
C VAL A 226 14.68 4.36 -7.61
N LEU A 227 15.78 5.10 -7.56
CA LEU A 227 15.76 6.43 -6.96
C LEU A 227 14.93 7.40 -7.81
N ARG A 228 14.28 8.35 -7.13
CA ARG A 228 13.81 9.56 -7.80
C ARG A 228 14.98 10.32 -8.43
N THR A 229 14.72 11.06 -9.50
CA THR A 229 15.77 11.77 -10.22
C THR A 229 16.27 13.00 -9.45
N ALA A 230 17.47 13.49 -9.80
CA ALA A 230 18.01 14.73 -9.24
C ALA A 230 17.10 15.94 -9.53
N ALA A 231 16.48 15.98 -10.71
CA ALA A 231 15.54 17.02 -11.10
C ALA A 231 14.28 17.00 -10.22
N GLU A 232 13.62 15.85 -10.06
CA GLU A 232 12.45 15.71 -9.18
C GLU A 232 12.78 16.07 -7.73
N THR A 233 13.97 15.67 -7.27
CA THR A 233 14.46 16.00 -5.92
C THR A 233 14.65 17.51 -5.75
N ALA A 234 15.22 18.19 -6.74
CA ALA A 234 15.42 19.64 -6.69
C ALA A 234 14.12 20.43 -6.78
N GLU A 235 13.17 20.01 -7.63
CA GLU A 235 11.81 20.57 -7.67
C GLU A 235 11.14 20.44 -6.29
N ARG A 236 11.27 19.28 -5.65
CA ARG A 236 10.71 19.03 -4.32
C ARG A 236 11.32 19.96 -3.27
N VAL A 237 12.64 20.13 -3.26
CA VAL A 237 13.32 21.09 -2.36
C VAL A 237 12.82 22.52 -2.59
N ALA A 238 12.67 22.94 -3.85
CA ALA A 238 12.23 24.30 -4.17
C ALA A 238 10.80 24.58 -3.67
N VAL A 239 9.89 23.61 -3.83
CA VAL A 239 8.53 23.70 -3.30
C VAL A 239 8.55 23.74 -1.78
N LEU A 240 9.18 22.75 -1.12
CA LEU A 240 9.21 22.66 0.33
C LEU A 240 9.84 23.88 0.98
N ALA A 241 10.95 24.39 0.42
CA ALA A 241 11.62 25.59 0.94
C ALA A 241 10.69 26.81 0.92
N ALA A 242 9.84 26.96 -0.09
CA ALA A 242 8.87 28.04 -0.16
C ALA A 242 7.69 27.83 0.82
N VAL A 243 7.08 26.63 0.82
CA VAL A 243 5.96 26.27 1.70
C VAL A 243 6.33 26.41 3.18
N ASN A 244 7.53 25.96 3.55
CA ASN A 244 8.02 25.96 4.92
C ASN A 244 8.13 27.40 5.49
N THR A 245 8.35 28.43 4.66
CA THR A 245 8.32 29.83 5.12
C THR A 245 6.94 30.32 5.56
N VAL A 246 5.86 29.78 4.98
CA VAL A 246 4.48 30.05 5.44
C VAL A 246 4.23 29.34 6.77
N ALA A 247 4.72 28.11 6.90
CA ALA A 247 4.60 27.32 8.14
C ALA A 247 5.28 28.00 9.32
N PHE A 248 6.47 28.57 9.12
CA PHE A 248 7.18 29.36 10.13
C PHE A 248 6.62 30.79 10.33
N GLY A 249 5.64 31.22 9.52
CA GLY A 249 5.06 32.56 9.59
C GLY A 249 6.00 33.67 9.11
N TYR A 250 7.02 33.34 8.31
CA TYR A 250 7.94 34.32 7.74
C TYR A 250 7.34 35.04 6.53
N LEU A 251 6.49 34.35 5.76
CA LEU A 251 5.81 34.88 4.58
C LEU A 251 4.33 34.49 4.58
N GLU A 252 3.52 35.34 3.94
CA GLU A 252 2.09 35.09 3.73
C GLU A 252 1.85 34.19 2.51
N SER A 253 0.85 33.31 2.58
CA SER A 253 0.53 32.35 1.51
C SER A 253 0.40 32.97 0.12
N PRO A 254 -0.29 34.13 -0.10
CA PRO A 254 -0.44 34.69 -1.44
C PRO A 254 0.90 35.01 -2.12
N ALA A 255 1.92 35.43 -1.35
CA ALA A 255 3.24 35.73 -1.90
C ALA A 255 3.95 34.44 -2.36
N VAL A 256 3.84 33.38 -1.56
CA VAL A 256 4.44 32.07 -1.87
C VAL A 256 3.73 31.39 -3.03
N ILE A 257 2.39 31.42 -3.09
CA ILE A 257 1.62 30.91 -4.24
C ILE A 257 2.03 31.64 -5.52
N SER A 258 2.10 32.98 -5.50
CA SER A 258 2.51 33.77 -6.66
C SER A 258 3.92 33.40 -7.14
N TYR A 259 4.86 33.25 -6.19
CA TYR A 259 6.22 32.80 -6.49
C TYR A 259 6.24 31.43 -7.16
N LEU A 260 5.54 30.44 -6.59
CA LEU A 260 5.49 29.08 -7.14
C LEU A 260 4.88 29.06 -8.54
N GLN A 261 3.85 29.88 -8.81
CA GLN A 261 3.25 30.00 -10.14
C GLN A 261 4.20 30.66 -11.14
N GLN A 262 4.86 31.75 -10.75
CA GLN A 262 5.82 32.47 -11.60
C GLN A 262 6.97 31.56 -12.07
N HIS A 263 7.44 30.67 -11.19
CA HIS A 263 8.55 29.75 -11.47
C HIS A 263 8.11 28.36 -11.93
N GLN A 264 6.82 28.16 -12.28
CA GLN A 264 6.26 26.88 -12.76
C GLN A 264 6.43 25.72 -11.77
N LEU A 265 6.53 26.02 -10.48
CA LEU A 265 6.63 25.05 -9.38
C LEU A 265 5.26 24.73 -8.75
N TRP A 266 4.22 25.53 -9.03
CA TRP A 266 2.88 25.27 -8.50
C TRP A 266 2.36 23.88 -8.88
N ASP A 267 2.62 23.41 -10.10
CA ASP A 267 2.21 22.07 -10.53
C ASP A 267 3.00 20.92 -9.92
N LYS A 268 4.05 21.24 -9.15
CA LYS A 268 4.88 20.28 -8.39
C LYS A 268 4.50 20.20 -6.92
N THR A 269 3.60 21.08 -6.46
CA THR A 269 3.02 20.99 -5.11
C THR A 269 2.12 19.79 -4.97
N THR A 270 2.11 19.18 -3.79
CA THR A 270 1.23 18.07 -3.46
C THR A 270 -0.18 18.57 -3.10
N PRO A 271 -1.21 17.71 -3.14
CA PRO A 271 -2.54 18.06 -2.66
C PRO A 271 -2.53 18.63 -1.23
N ALA A 272 -1.74 18.04 -0.31
CA ALA A 272 -1.63 18.54 1.05
C ALA A 272 -1.02 19.96 1.12
N GLU A 273 0.02 20.22 0.33
CA GLU A 273 0.67 21.53 0.28
C GLU A 273 -0.23 22.62 -0.32
N ARG A 274 -1.00 22.28 -1.36
CA ARG A 274 -1.99 23.20 -1.94
C ARG A 274 -3.04 23.56 -0.91
N ALA A 275 -3.61 22.56 -0.24
CA ALA A 275 -4.62 22.78 0.80
C ALA A 275 -4.06 23.64 1.94
N PHE A 276 -2.81 23.39 2.37
CA PHE A 276 -2.14 24.20 3.39
C PHE A 276 -1.91 25.65 2.94
N LEU A 277 -1.43 25.87 1.72
CA LEU A 277 -1.19 27.23 1.22
C LEU A 277 -2.50 28.01 1.03
N GLU A 278 -3.58 27.34 0.62
CA GLU A 278 -4.91 27.95 0.47
C GLU A 278 -5.54 28.29 1.84
N ASP A 279 -5.34 27.45 2.85
CA ASP A 279 -5.86 27.63 4.21
C ASP A 279 -4.85 27.20 5.30
N PRO A 280 -3.90 28.08 5.69
CA PRO A 280 -2.79 27.74 6.59
C PRO A 280 -3.23 27.72 8.06
N GLN A 281 -3.99 26.69 8.43
CA GLN A 281 -4.42 26.43 9.81
C GLN A 281 -3.23 26.07 10.73
N GLU A 282 -3.33 26.40 12.02
CA GLU A 282 -2.21 26.25 12.98
C GLU A 282 -1.73 24.80 13.17
N ASP A 283 -2.64 23.83 13.10
CA ASP A 283 -2.29 22.41 13.18
C ASP A 283 -1.50 21.96 11.94
N ALA A 284 -1.84 22.50 10.76
CA ALA A 284 -1.12 22.26 9.52
C ALA A 284 0.25 22.94 9.52
N LYS A 285 0.36 24.19 10.00
CA LYS A 285 1.66 24.86 10.19
C LYS A 285 2.60 24.02 11.04
N THR A 286 2.12 23.47 12.14
CA THR A 286 2.94 22.63 13.02
C THR A 286 3.53 21.45 12.25
N ARG A 287 2.77 20.77 11.40
CA ARG A 287 3.28 19.67 10.55
C ARG A 287 4.26 20.18 9.50
N GLU A 288 3.93 21.28 8.81
CA GLU A 288 4.75 21.81 7.73
C GLU A 288 6.08 22.40 8.21
N THR A 289 6.19 22.85 9.47
CA THR A 289 7.48 23.32 10.02
C THR A 289 8.53 22.20 10.08
N TRP A 290 8.10 20.97 10.35
CA TRP A 290 8.98 19.80 10.41
C TRP A 290 9.64 19.45 9.06
N LYS A 291 9.07 19.92 7.95
CA LYS A 291 9.62 19.76 6.60
C LYS A 291 10.98 20.43 6.39
N CYS A 292 11.49 21.18 7.36
CA CYS A 292 12.89 21.61 7.36
C CYS A 292 13.88 20.42 7.39
N GLU A 293 13.54 19.33 8.08
CA GLU A 293 14.36 18.11 8.11
C GLU A 293 14.29 17.35 6.78
N ASP A 294 13.13 17.34 6.13
CA ASP A 294 12.98 16.79 4.79
C ASP A 294 13.84 17.55 3.77
N ILE A 295 13.77 18.89 3.80
CA ILE A 295 14.60 19.77 2.96
C ILE A 295 16.09 19.45 3.16
N TRP A 296 16.52 19.28 4.42
CA TRP A 296 17.90 18.97 4.76
C TRP A 296 18.39 17.64 4.14
N VAL A 297 17.57 16.59 4.20
CA VAL A 297 17.87 15.29 3.58
C VAL A 297 17.97 15.39 2.07
N LEU A 298 17.04 16.08 1.43
CA LEU A 298 17.05 16.23 -0.03
C LEU A 298 18.25 17.06 -0.51
N LEU A 299 18.64 18.10 0.23
CA LEU A 299 19.87 18.86 -0.02
C LEU A 299 21.13 18.01 0.17
N TRP A 300 21.17 17.17 1.21
CA TRP A 300 22.26 16.20 1.39
C TRP A 300 22.33 15.21 0.23
N ALA A 301 21.20 14.70 -0.26
CA ALA A 301 21.14 13.80 -1.40
C ALA A 301 21.61 14.49 -2.70
N LEU A 302 21.31 15.78 -2.87
CA LEU A 302 21.81 16.62 -3.98
C LEU A 302 23.27 17.10 -3.79
N LYS A 303 23.99 16.58 -2.78
CA LYS A 303 25.37 16.96 -2.43
C LYS A 303 25.54 18.46 -2.12
N LYS A 304 24.47 19.16 -1.74
CA LYS A 304 24.48 20.57 -1.33
C LYS A 304 24.86 20.74 0.14
N VAL A 305 24.62 19.70 0.94
CA VAL A 305 25.04 19.59 2.34
C VAL A 305 25.94 18.36 2.51
N PRO A 306 27.06 18.47 3.25
CA PRO A 306 28.05 17.39 3.33
C PRO A 306 27.60 16.21 4.20
N SER A 307 26.78 16.45 5.22
CA SER A 307 26.35 15.43 6.19
C SER A 307 24.95 15.74 6.74
N LEU A 308 24.20 14.71 7.12
CA LEU A 308 22.91 14.84 7.81
C LEU A 308 23.07 15.32 9.26
N GLY A 309 24.25 15.13 9.86
CA GLY A 309 24.51 15.49 11.26
C GLY A 309 23.87 14.53 12.26
N GLU A 310 23.83 14.96 13.51
CA GLU A 310 23.26 14.19 14.63
C GLU A 310 21.72 14.10 14.53
N MET A 311 21.15 13.12 15.23
CA MET A 311 19.70 12.84 15.25
C MET A 311 18.98 13.45 16.47
N ASP A 312 19.65 14.33 17.21
CA ASP A 312 19.14 14.98 18.43
C ASP A 312 19.05 16.51 18.32
N ALA A 313 19.53 17.09 17.21
CA ALA A 313 19.52 18.52 16.94
C ALA A 313 18.90 18.84 15.58
N LEU A 314 18.02 19.85 15.57
CA LEU A 314 17.36 20.31 14.34
C LEU A 314 18.37 20.79 13.30
N CYS A 315 18.05 20.61 12.03
CA CYS A 315 18.80 21.16 10.93
C CYS A 315 18.83 22.70 10.98
N ASN A 316 19.82 23.30 10.33
CA ASN A 316 19.92 24.74 10.21
C ASN A 316 19.99 25.15 8.73
N LEU A 317 18.83 25.51 8.17
CA LEU A 317 18.70 25.93 6.77
C LEU A 317 19.38 27.27 6.45
N ASP A 318 19.65 28.09 7.47
CA ASP A 318 20.35 29.37 7.32
C ASP A 318 21.85 29.18 7.04
N MET A 319 22.39 28.02 7.41
CA MET A 319 23.80 27.66 7.15
C MET A 319 24.04 27.11 5.74
N VAL A 320 22.99 26.87 4.96
CA VAL A 320 23.13 26.41 3.57
C VAL A 320 23.62 27.58 2.71
N PRO A 321 24.69 27.42 1.90
CA PRO A 321 25.16 28.47 0.99
C PRO A 321 24.04 28.99 0.08
N GLU A 322 24.12 30.26 -0.30
CA GLU A 322 23.07 30.92 -1.09
C GLU A 322 22.87 30.23 -2.44
N GLU A 323 23.95 29.86 -3.12
CA GLU A 323 23.95 29.12 -4.38
C GLU A 323 23.40 27.69 -4.26
N ALA A 324 23.26 27.19 -3.04
CA ALA A 324 22.86 25.83 -2.71
C ALA A 324 21.43 25.75 -2.13
N PHE A 325 20.70 26.87 -2.06
CA PHE A 325 19.33 26.91 -1.54
C PHE A 325 18.38 27.65 -2.50
N PRO A 326 17.23 27.05 -2.90
CA PRO A 326 16.41 27.60 -3.98
C PRO A 326 15.54 28.80 -3.60
N PHE A 327 15.30 29.05 -2.30
CA PHE A 327 14.33 30.05 -1.85
C PHE A 327 14.77 30.79 -0.59
N ARG A 328 14.99 32.10 -0.68
CA ARG A 328 15.24 33.00 0.46
C ARG A 328 14.19 34.12 0.55
N GLY A 329 13.15 34.05 -0.29
CA GLY A 329 12.05 35.01 -0.37
C GLY A 329 11.50 35.15 -1.79
N PRO A 330 10.42 35.92 -1.99
CA PRO A 330 9.74 36.03 -3.29
C PRO A 330 10.58 36.60 -4.43
N ALA A 331 11.74 37.20 -4.14
CA ALA A 331 12.68 37.72 -5.13
C ALA A 331 13.75 36.70 -5.56
N SER A 332 13.80 35.51 -4.95
CA SER A 332 14.73 34.44 -5.34
C SER A 332 14.43 33.92 -6.75
N ASP A 333 15.44 33.42 -7.45
CA ASP A 333 15.28 32.69 -8.69
C ASP A 333 15.81 31.25 -8.52
N PRO A 334 14.94 30.22 -8.54
CA PRO A 334 15.37 28.84 -8.35
C PRO A 334 16.05 28.25 -9.60
N ALA A 335 16.07 28.95 -10.75
CA ALA A 335 16.53 28.39 -12.02
C ALA A 335 17.98 27.85 -11.95
N ALA A 336 18.89 28.57 -11.30
CA ALA A 336 20.28 28.14 -11.15
C ALA A 336 20.40 26.89 -10.27
N PHE A 337 19.63 26.82 -9.17
CA PHE A 337 19.58 25.64 -8.30
C PHE A 337 19.03 24.42 -9.03
N LEU A 338 17.91 24.58 -9.74
CA LEU A 338 17.25 23.51 -10.50
C LEU A 338 18.14 23.00 -11.63
N ALA A 339 18.76 23.89 -12.40
CA ALA A 339 19.66 23.51 -13.48
C ALA A 339 20.96 22.85 -12.98
N GLY A 340 21.43 23.25 -11.79
CA GLY A 340 22.61 22.68 -11.13
C GLY A 340 22.38 21.36 -10.41
N ALA A 341 21.17 20.82 -10.42
CA ALA A 341 20.82 19.55 -9.81
C ALA A 341 20.93 18.40 -10.83
N THR A 342 22.16 18.00 -11.15
CA THR A 342 22.44 17.01 -12.20
C THR A 342 22.66 15.60 -11.67
N GLU A 343 22.93 15.44 -10.38
CA GLU A 343 23.25 14.14 -9.78
C GLU A 343 22.79 14.07 -8.32
N LEU A 344 22.58 12.84 -7.87
CA LEU A 344 22.38 12.50 -6.46
C LEU A 344 23.63 11.83 -5.90
N ARG A 345 23.67 11.69 -4.58
CA ARG A 345 24.51 10.69 -3.91
C ARG A 345 24.19 9.29 -4.45
N SER A 346 25.16 8.39 -4.29
CA SER A 346 25.02 7.02 -4.78
C SER A 346 23.83 6.30 -4.13
N VAL A 347 23.30 5.29 -4.83
CA VAL A 347 22.24 4.42 -4.30
C VAL A 347 22.67 3.82 -2.96
N THR A 348 23.93 3.38 -2.87
CA THR A 348 24.53 2.85 -1.63
C THR A 348 24.46 3.86 -0.48
N GLU A 349 24.92 5.10 -0.68
CA GLU A 349 24.88 6.14 0.36
C GLU A 349 23.44 6.42 0.84
N ILE A 350 22.50 6.53 -0.10
CA ILE A 350 21.09 6.80 0.21
C ILE A 350 20.45 5.62 0.96
N LEU A 351 20.74 4.38 0.57
CA LEU A 351 20.22 3.20 1.25
C LEU A 351 20.88 2.97 2.62
N ASP A 352 22.17 3.23 2.75
CA ASP A 352 22.86 3.18 4.05
C ASP A 352 22.22 4.16 5.04
N ALA A 353 21.93 5.40 4.61
CA ALA A 353 21.19 6.36 5.41
C ALA A 353 19.73 5.91 5.67
N ASN A 354 19.03 5.41 4.65
CA ASN A 354 17.64 4.95 4.80
C ASN A 354 17.51 3.82 5.84
N ASP A 355 18.37 2.80 5.79
CA ASP A 355 18.36 1.70 6.76
C ASP A 355 18.73 2.19 8.17
N LEU A 356 19.65 3.15 8.29
CA LEU A 356 20.02 3.74 9.58
C LEU A 356 18.82 4.44 10.22
N TYR A 357 18.14 5.32 9.48
CA TYR A 357 16.97 6.06 9.96
C TYR A 357 15.74 5.17 10.15
N TYR A 358 15.56 4.13 9.33
CA TYR A 358 14.55 3.08 9.53
C TYR A 358 14.69 2.42 10.92
N ARG A 359 15.91 2.01 11.25
CA ARG A 359 16.23 1.36 12.54
C ARG A 359 16.18 2.31 13.73
N ALA A 360 16.60 3.56 13.54
CA ALA A 360 16.50 4.61 14.53
C ALA A 360 15.04 4.96 14.83
N ASN A 361 14.20 5.06 13.79
CA ASN A 361 12.77 5.34 13.92
C ASN A 361 12.08 4.24 14.73
N TRP A 362 12.38 2.97 14.44
CA TRP A 362 11.88 1.86 15.25
C TRP A 362 12.31 1.96 16.73
N ALA A 363 13.56 2.34 17.01
CA ALA A 363 14.02 2.48 18.40
C ALA A 363 13.21 3.54 19.17
N CYS A 364 12.83 4.64 18.53
CA CYS A 364 11.91 5.64 19.10
C CYS A 364 10.49 5.08 19.28
N VAL A 365 9.97 4.35 18.29
CA VAL A 365 8.64 3.72 18.36
C VAL A 365 8.56 2.68 19.49
N ASP A 366 9.57 1.82 19.61
CA ASP A 366 9.67 0.79 20.65
C ASP A 366 9.73 1.40 22.06
N ALA A 367 10.54 2.45 22.25
CA ALA A 367 10.60 3.19 23.52
C ALA A 367 9.21 3.76 23.88
N ARG A 368 8.52 4.38 22.93
CA ARG A 368 7.17 4.92 23.12
C ARG A 368 6.15 3.82 23.48
N ILE A 369 6.18 2.67 22.81
CA ILE A 369 5.30 1.53 23.11
C ILE A 369 5.52 1.03 24.54
N LYS A 370 6.77 1.08 25.03
CA LYS A 370 7.15 0.66 26.40
C LYS A 370 6.96 1.75 27.46
N GLY A 371 6.63 2.98 27.06
CA GLY A 371 6.56 4.13 27.97
C GLY A 371 7.94 4.56 28.51
N GLU A 372 8.99 4.28 27.75
CA GLU A 372 10.38 4.67 28.05
C GLU A 372 10.73 5.98 27.34
N LYS A 373 11.80 6.66 27.79
CA LYS A 373 12.32 7.84 27.11
C LYS A 373 12.92 7.45 25.76
N GLU A 374 12.56 8.16 24.70
CA GLU A 374 13.13 7.94 23.37
C GLU A 374 14.64 8.20 23.37
N PRO A 375 15.43 7.35 22.69
CA PRO A 375 16.90 7.46 22.68
C PRO A 375 17.41 8.56 21.76
N LEU A 376 16.58 9.03 20.83
CA LEU A 376 16.86 10.07 19.83
C LEU A 376 15.65 11.01 19.73
N HIS A 377 15.77 12.12 19.00
CA HIS A 377 14.63 13.01 18.82
C HIS A 377 13.64 12.40 17.80
N PRO A 378 12.42 12.00 18.22
CA PRO A 378 11.51 11.24 17.36
C PRO A 378 11.07 12.01 16.10
N GLY A 379 10.80 13.32 16.22
CA GLY A 379 10.44 14.16 15.06
C GLY A 379 11.53 14.22 13.98
N ILE A 380 12.78 14.51 14.37
CA ILE A 380 13.93 14.55 13.44
C ILE A 380 14.13 13.21 12.75
N VAL A 381 14.15 12.11 13.52
CA VAL A 381 14.35 10.77 12.98
C VAL A 381 13.23 10.41 12.00
N TYR A 382 11.97 10.72 12.35
CA TYR A 382 10.82 10.42 11.51
C TYR A 382 10.86 11.17 10.18
N GLU A 383 11.03 12.50 10.18
CA GLU A 383 11.05 13.30 8.95
C GLU A 383 12.23 12.91 8.07
N ARG A 384 13.42 12.74 8.64
CA ARG A 384 14.57 12.30 7.84
C ARG A 384 14.36 10.91 7.22
N HIS A 385 13.74 9.98 7.95
CA HIS A 385 13.33 8.69 7.39
C HIS A 385 12.29 8.85 6.26
N TYR A 386 11.34 9.75 6.44
CA TYR A 386 10.28 10.06 5.47
C TYR A 386 10.85 10.58 4.15
N ALA A 387 11.75 11.57 4.19
CA ALA A 387 12.45 12.06 3.01
C ALA A 387 13.37 11.02 2.35
N LEU A 388 13.96 10.09 3.12
CA LEU A 388 14.71 8.97 2.53
C LEU A 388 13.79 7.98 1.81
N ASN A 389 12.57 7.75 2.32
CA ASN A 389 11.56 6.95 1.61
C ASN A 389 11.04 7.66 0.35
N TRP A 390 11.01 8.99 0.34
CA TRP A 390 10.83 9.74 -0.89
C TRP A 390 11.96 9.47 -1.89
N LEU A 391 13.22 9.58 -1.48
CA LEU A 391 14.34 9.38 -2.42
C LEU A 391 14.35 7.98 -3.03
N THR A 392 14.00 6.95 -2.27
CA THR A 392 14.00 5.54 -2.72
C THR A 392 12.75 5.12 -3.50
N ASN A 393 11.86 6.06 -3.81
CA ASN A 393 10.57 5.80 -4.43
C ASN A 393 9.80 4.67 -3.70
N TYR A 394 9.77 4.75 -2.37
CA TYR A 394 9.21 3.70 -1.52
C TYR A 394 7.79 3.34 -1.98
N ARG A 395 7.59 2.05 -2.30
CA ARG A 395 6.33 1.48 -2.84
C ARG A 395 5.79 2.16 -4.11
N ASN A 396 6.60 2.92 -4.85
CA ASN A 396 6.17 3.76 -5.97
C ASN A 396 5.03 4.74 -5.59
N GLN A 397 4.97 5.14 -4.32
CA GLN A 397 3.94 6.05 -3.82
C GLN A 397 4.27 7.51 -4.14
N TYR A 398 3.24 8.33 -4.31
CA TYR A 398 3.40 9.77 -4.45
C TYR A 398 3.81 10.42 -3.12
N TRP A 399 4.27 11.66 -3.14
CA TRP A 399 4.92 12.32 -1.98
C TRP A 399 4.06 12.32 -0.72
N ASP A 400 2.74 12.55 -0.82
CA ASP A 400 1.82 12.58 0.34
C ASP A 400 1.43 11.17 0.83
N ASP A 401 1.62 10.14 -0.01
CA ASP A 401 1.17 8.77 0.27
C ASP A 401 2.27 7.89 0.87
N VAL A 402 3.51 8.38 0.88
CA VAL A 402 4.65 7.66 1.45
C VAL A 402 4.40 7.40 2.93
N THR A 403 4.91 6.29 3.43
CA THR A 403 4.76 5.86 4.83
C THR A 403 6.13 5.50 5.40
N CYS A 404 6.25 5.60 6.73
CA CYS A 404 7.41 5.18 7.50
C CYS A 404 7.06 3.96 8.35
N ASP A 405 6.49 2.94 7.72
CA ASP A 405 6.14 1.69 8.40
C ASP A 405 7.41 1.05 8.99
N THR A 406 7.43 0.84 10.31
CA THR A 406 8.55 0.24 11.06
C THR A 406 8.09 -0.84 12.00
#